data_AF-A0ABD5TMR6-F1
#
_entry.id   AF-A0ABD5TMR6-F1
#
_cell.length_a   1.000
_cell.length_b   1.000
_cell.length_c   1.000
_cell.angle_alpha   90.00
_cell.angle_beta   90.00
_cell.angle_gamma   90.00
#
_symmetry.space_group_name_H-M   'P 1'
#
loop_
_entity.id
_entity.type
_entity.pdbx_description
1 polymer ?
#
loop_
_entity_poly.entity_id
_entity_poly.type
_entity_poly.pdbx_seq_one_letter_code
_entity_poly.pdbx_strand_id
1 'polypeptide(L)'
;MGYTLQYYDLVLVCIAASLAAGVLVGYATPIPIEASVVALGGVSIGFIGHALFVNGPVDGVEDLTEEVELEEVPKVLSPMETGPET
;
A
#
# COMPACT_ATOMS: atom_id res chain seq x y z
N MET A 1 22.75 -2.60 -5.39
CA MET A 1 21.36 -2.17 -5.64
C MET A 1 20.53 -2.80 -4.54
N GLY A 2 20.21 -2.04 -3.49
CA GLY A 2 19.31 -2.53 -2.45
C GLY A 2 17.90 -2.61 -3.04
N TYR A 3 17.14 -3.65 -2.71
CA TYR A 3 15.72 -3.69 -3.05
C TYR A 3 15.01 -2.67 -2.18
N THR A 4 14.48 -1.62 -2.81
CA THR A 4 13.62 -0.62 -2.18
C THR A 4 12.16 -0.98 -2.46
N LEU A 5 11.28 -0.76 -1.50
CA LEU A 5 9.88 -1.16 -1.59
C LEU A 5 9.07 0.03 -2.11
N GLN A 6 8.53 -0.10 -3.32
CA GLN A 6 7.87 1.00 -4.02
C GLN A 6 6.36 1.05 -3.68
N TYR A 7 5.75 2.22 -3.80
CA TYR A 7 4.30 2.37 -3.55
C TYR A 7 3.46 1.38 -4.38
N TYR A 8 3.83 1.18 -5.66
CA TYR A 8 3.11 0.27 -6.54
C TYR A 8 3.35 -1.23 -6.22
N ASP A 9 4.45 -1.57 -5.53
CA ASP A 9 4.62 -2.91 -4.97
C ASP A 9 3.58 -3.19 -3.89
N LEU A 10 3.30 -2.20 -3.03
CA LEU A 10 2.23 -2.32 -2.02
C LEU A 10 0.86 -2.44 -2.66
N VAL A 11 0.55 -1.64 -3.67
CA VAL A 11 -0.73 -1.73 -4.40
C VAL A 11 -0.88 -3.12 -5.02
N LEU A 12 0.18 -3.66 -5.63
CA LEU A 12 0.19 -4.99 -6.22
C LEU A 12 -0.05 -6.08 -5.16
N VAL A 13 0.62 -5.97 -4.00
CA VAL A 13 0.41 -6.88 -2.87
C VAL A 13 -1.03 -6.80 -2.36
N CYS A 14 -1.62 -5.61 -2.25
CA CYS A 14 -3.01 -5.43 -1.84
C CYS A 14 -4.01 -6.09 -2.80
N ILE A 15 -3.78 -5.97 -4.12
CA ILE A 15 -4.60 -6.64 -5.14
C ILE A 15 -4.50 -8.16 -5.00
N ALA A 16 -3.27 -8.69 -4.94
CA ALA A 16 -3.03 -10.12 -4.80
C ALA A 16 -3.65 -10.67 -3.50
N ALA A 17 -3.47 -9.97 -2.39
CA ALA A 17 -4.03 -10.33 -1.09
C ALA A 17 -5.56 -10.30 -1.11
N SER A 18 -6.19 -9.31 -1.75
CA SER A 18 -7.64 -9.23 -1.87
C SER A 18 -8.23 -10.40 -2.66
N LEU A 19 -7.63 -10.76 -3.80
CA LEU A 19 -8.06 -11.91 -4.60
C LEU A 19 -7.84 -13.23 -3.86
N ALA A 20 -6.67 -13.42 -3.22
CA ALA A 20 -6.37 -14.59 -2.41
C ALA A 20 -7.34 -14.73 -1.23
N ALA A 21 -7.70 -13.62 -0.58
CA ALA A 21 -8.73 -13.59 0.46
C ALA A 21 -10.10 -14.01 -0.10
N GLY A 22 -10.45 -13.62 -1.34
CA GLY A 22 -11.68 -14.06 -1.99
C GLY A 22 -11.74 -15.57 -2.17
N VAL A 23 -10.64 -16.19 -2.59
CA VAL A 23 -10.50 -17.66 -2.67
C VAL A 23 -10.59 -18.28 -1.28
N LEU A 24 -9.89 -17.74 -0.29
CA LEU A 24 -9.89 -18.24 1.07
C LEU A 24 -11.29 -18.22 1.68
N VAL A 25 -12.05 -17.13 1.48
CA VAL A 25 -13.43 -16.99 1.94
C VAL A 25 -14.32 -18.06 1.30
N GLY A 26 -14.24 -18.24 -0.02
CA GLY A 26 -15.07 -19.23 -0.69
C GLY A 26 -14.69 -20.68 -0.37
N TYR A 27 -13.44 -20.92 0.03
CA TYR A 27 -12.99 -22.23 0.51
C TYR A 27 -13.39 -22.50 1.97
N ALA A 28 -13.30 -21.49 2.85
CA ALA A 28 -13.47 -21.66 4.29
C ALA A 28 -14.90 -21.37 4.79
N THR A 29 -15.79 -20.88 3.92
CA THR A 29 -17.17 -20.52 4.29
C THR A 29 -18.17 -21.10 3.29
N PRO A 30 -19.49 -21.08 3.59
CA PRO A 30 -20.53 -21.50 2.64
C PRO A 30 -20.77 -20.52 1.47
N ILE A 31 -20.01 -19.43 1.36
CA ILE A 31 -20.14 -18.46 0.26
C ILE A 31 -19.53 -19.07 -1.01
N PRO A 32 -20.22 -19.02 -2.17
CA PRO A 32 -19.63 -19.50 -3.43
C PRO A 32 -18.33 -18.79 -3.77
N ILE A 33 -17.31 -19.56 -4.21
CA ILE A 33 -15.98 -19.03 -4.56
C ILE A 33 -16.08 -17.97 -5.67
N GLU A 34 -16.95 -18.17 -6.65
CA GLU A 34 -17.14 -17.22 -7.74
C GLU A 34 -17.66 -15.88 -7.20
N ALA A 35 -18.62 -15.92 -6.27
CA ALA A 35 -19.20 -14.73 -5.67
C ALA A 35 -18.19 -14.00 -4.77
N SER A 36 -17.42 -14.72 -3.96
CA SER A 36 -16.42 -14.12 -3.06
C SER A 36 -15.25 -13.52 -3.83
N VAL A 37 -14.76 -14.19 -4.87
CA VAL A 37 -13.70 -13.66 -5.74
C VAL A 37 -14.17 -12.44 -6.51
N VAL A 38 -15.41 -12.43 -7.04
CA VAL A 38 -15.96 -11.23 -7.70
C VAL A 38 -16.07 -10.06 -6.72
N ALA A 39 -16.57 -10.29 -5.51
CA ALA A 39 -16.71 -9.25 -4.50
C ALA A 39 -15.35 -8.64 -4.10
N LEU A 40 -14.35 -9.47 -3.79
CA LEU A 40 -13.01 -8.97 -3.42
C LEU A 40 -12.17 -8.54 -4.63
N GLY A 41 -12.52 -8.98 -5.83
CA GLY A 41 -12.07 -8.38 -7.08
C GLY A 41 -12.55 -6.94 -7.21
N GLY A 42 -13.78 -6.63 -6.78
CA GLY A 42 -14.29 -5.26 -6.67
C GLY A 42 -13.44 -4.39 -5.74
N VAL A 43 -12.98 -4.93 -4.60
CA VAL A 43 -12.05 -4.23 -3.70
C VAL A 43 -10.71 -3.96 -4.40
N SER A 44 -10.21 -4.91 -5.19
CA SER A 44 -8.98 -4.74 -5.99
C SER A 44 -9.13 -3.61 -7.02
N ILE A 45 -10.28 -3.52 -7.68
CA ILE A 45 -10.60 -2.40 -8.57
C ILE A 45 -10.58 -1.07 -7.80
N GLY A 46 -11.05 -1.06 -6.55
CA GLY A 46 -10.92 0.10 -5.66
C GLY A 46 -9.48 0.53 -5.42
N PHE A 47 -8.57 -0.41 -5.13
CA PHE A 47 -7.14 -0.10 -4.98
C PHE A 47 -6.53 0.46 -6.26
N ILE A 48 -6.84 -0.15 -7.41
CA ILE A 48 -6.38 0.33 -8.71
C ILE A 48 -6.91 1.74 -8.96
N GLY A 49 -8.20 1.97 -8.74
CA GLY A 49 -8.82 3.29 -8.91
C GLY A 49 -8.18 4.34 -8.00
N HIS A 50 -7.94 4.02 -6.74
CA HIS A 50 -7.26 4.92 -5.82
C HIS A 50 -5.83 5.24 -6.29
N ALA A 51 -5.07 4.21 -6.66
CA ALA A 51 -3.69 4.37 -7.11
C ALA A 51 -3.56 5.19 -8.41
N LEU A 52 -4.57 5.14 -9.29
CA LEU A 52 -4.54 5.85 -10.57
C LEU A 52 -5.16 7.26 -10.51
N PHE A 53 -6.16 7.48 -9.65
CA PHE A 53 -6.96 8.72 -9.70
C PHE A 53 -6.86 9.59 -8.44
N VAL A 54 -6.46 9.03 -7.29
CA VAL A 54 -6.27 9.80 -6.05
C VAL A 54 -4.81 10.18 -5.88
N ASN A 55 -3.89 9.24 -6.10
CA ASN A 55 -2.46 9.54 -6.13
C ASN A 55 -2.00 10.11 -7.49
N GLY A 56 -2.93 10.35 -8.40
CA GLY A 56 -2.67 10.89 -9.73
C GLY A 56 -2.15 9.84 -10.73
N PRO A 57 -2.38 10.03 -12.04
CA PRO A 57 -1.70 9.24 -13.05
C PRO A 57 -0.22 9.56 -13.00
N VAL A 58 0.62 8.53 -12.95
CA VAL A 58 2.07 8.69 -13.08
C VAL A 58 2.42 9.30 -14.43
N ASP A 59 3.26 10.34 -14.42
CA ASP A 59 3.67 11.05 -15.65
C ASP A 59 4.66 10.21 -16.50
N GLY A 60 5.28 9.19 -15.90
CA GLY A 60 6.25 8.30 -16.53
C GLY A 60 6.50 7.00 -15.74
N VAL A 61 7.29 6.09 -16.30
CA VAL A 61 7.60 4.80 -15.66
C VAL A 61 8.49 4.98 -14.43
N GLU A 62 9.29 6.05 -14.44
CA GLU A 62 10.17 6.48 -13.36
C GLU A 62 9.38 6.84 -12.09
N ASP A 63 8.13 7.29 -12.25
CA ASP A 63 7.24 7.69 -11.16
C ASP A 63 6.66 6.46 -10.41
N LEU A 64 6.73 5.26 -11.01
CA LEU A 64 6.45 4.00 -10.29
C LEU A 64 7.50 3.70 -9.22
N THR A 65 8.64 4.41 -9.24
CA THR A 65 9.76 4.15 -8.35
C THR A 65 9.77 4.99 -7.08
N GLU A 66 8.74 5.80 -6.87
CA GLU A 66 8.60 6.59 -5.65
C GLU A 66 8.65 5.70 -4.40
N GLU A 67 9.66 5.94 -3.58
CA GLU A 67 9.92 5.18 -2.36
C GLU A 67 8.96 5.62 -1.26
N VAL A 68 8.45 4.65 -0.50
CA VAL A 68 7.62 4.95 0.67
C VAL A 68 8.54 5.41 1.81
N GLU A 69 8.53 6.70 2.15
CA GLU A 69 9.23 7.18 3.33
C GLU A 69 8.59 6.55 4.58
N LEU A 70 9.38 5.78 5.34
CA LEU A 70 8.98 5.32 6.66
C LEU A 70 8.90 6.56 7.53
N GLU A 71 7.69 7.01 7.82
CA GLU A 71 7.41 8.23 8.58
C GLU A 71 8.35 8.33 9.79
N GLU A 72 9.36 9.20 9.69
CA GLU A 72 10.33 9.39 10.76
C GLU A 72 9.57 9.95 11.95
N VAL A 73 9.50 9.14 13.02
CA VAL A 73 8.99 9.50 14.35
C VAL A 73 9.28 10.98 14.62
N PRO A 74 8.25 11.80 14.86
CA PRO A 74 8.43 13.25 14.87
C PRO A 74 9.48 13.63 15.92
N LYS A 75 10.49 14.37 15.47
CA LYS A 75 11.68 14.82 16.21
C LYS A 75 11.38 15.85 17.32
N VAL A 76 10.16 15.84 17.86
CA VAL A 76 9.70 16.71 18.95
C VAL A 76 10.12 16.21 20.34
N LEU A 77 10.77 15.05 20.43
CA LEU A 77 11.28 14.48 21.69
C LEU A 77 12.82 14.50 21.79
N SER A 78 13.52 15.37 21.07
CA SER A 78 14.90 15.71 21.45
C SER A 78 14.83 16.78 22.54
N PRO A 79 15.25 16.51 23.79
CA PRO A 79 15.50 17.59 24.74
C PRO A 79 16.45 18.59 24.09
N MET A 80 16.04 19.86 24.03
CA MET A 80 16.98 20.95 23.78
C MET A 80 18.06 20.85 24.86
N GLU A 81 19.25 20.38 24.50
CA GLU A 81 20.44 20.70 25.27
C GLU A 81 20.68 22.20 25.09
N THR A 82 20.10 22.92 26.04
CA THR A 82 20.35 24.31 26.34
C THR A 82 21.81 24.43 26.74
N GLY A 83 22.55 25.31 26.07
CA GLY A 83 23.89 25.70 26.51
C GLY A 83 23.90 26.25 27.94
N PRO A 84 25.10 26.51 28.47
CA PRO A 84 25.52 27.89 28.35
C PRO A 84 26.94 28.06 27.78
N GLU A 85 27.07 29.20 27.15
CA GLU A 85 28.30 29.84 26.69
C GLU A 85 29.27 30.03 27.86
N THR A 86 30.49 29.51 27.74
CA THR A 86 31.74 30.08 28.29
C THR A 86 32.93 29.62 27.48
#